data_AF-A0A166HQ57-F1
#
_entry.id   AF-A0A166HQ57-F1
#
_cell.length_a   1.000
_cell.length_b   1.000
_cell.length_c   1.000
_cell.angle_alpha   90.00
_cell.angle_beta   90.00
_cell.angle_gamma   90.00
#
_symmetry.space_group_name_H-M   'P 1'
#
loop_
_entity.id
_entity.type
_entity.pdbx_description
1 polymer ?
#
loop_
_entity_poly.entity_id
_entity_poly.type
_entity_poly.pdbx_seq_one_letter_code
_entity_poly.pdbx_strand_id
1 'polypeptide(L)'
;MSGDVVRDVPLCVHADVDSAVSHLREGTGRDNMLDRSRRGRYAGPSTALGQRGVALQQRAQPSRDLRTVLHEHGWDRERMAAAVAGIDENQPSLF
;
A
#
# COMPACT_ATOMS: atom_id res chain seq x y z
N MET A 1 -24.44 16.15 7.60
CA MET A 1 -23.49 15.48 6.67
C MET A 1 -22.90 14.31 7.44
N SER A 2 -23.25 13.07 7.09
CA SER A 2 -22.53 11.91 7.66
C SER A 2 -21.12 11.91 7.07
N GLY A 3 -20.12 12.11 7.92
CA GLY A 3 -18.72 11.88 7.54
C GLY A 3 -18.44 10.39 7.58
N ASP A 4 -17.78 9.88 6.54
CA ASP A 4 -17.22 8.54 6.56
C ASP A 4 -15.84 8.59 7.24
N VAL A 5 -15.35 7.44 7.73
CA VAL A 5 -13.96 7.31 8.15
C VAL A 5 -13.13 6.98 6.92
N VAL A 6 -12.18 7.85 6.58
CA VAL A 6 -11.29 7.67 5.42
C VAL A 6 -9.85 7.46 5.83
N ARG A 7 -9.13 6.73 4.98
CA ARG A 7 -7.73 6.37 5.18
C ARG A 7 -6.91 6.57 3.91
N ASP A 8 -5.85 7.36 4.01
CA ASP A 8 -5.05 7.80 2.88
C ASP A 8 -3.96 6.78 2.49
N VAL A 9 -3.51 5.95 3.43
CA VAL A 9 -2.59 4.83 3.16
C VAL A 9 -3.41 3.55 2.89
N PRO A 10 -3.08 2.69 1.92
CA PRO A 10 -3.92 1.52 1.59
C PRO A 10 -3.72 0.26 2.46
N LEU A 11 -2.64 0.13 3.26
CA LEU A 11 -2.31 -1.13 3.98
C LEU A 11 -2.04 -1.07 5.50
N CYS A 12 -2.10 0.06 6.22
CA CYS A 12 -2.16 0.02 7.70
C CYS A 12 -3.29 -0.88 8.16
N VAL A 13 -2.87 -1.82 8.98
CA VAL A 13 -3.68 -2.63 9.87
C VAL A 13 -3.77 -2.02 11.27
N HIS A 14 -3.14 -0.85 11.49
CA HIS A 14 -3.15 -0.11 12.75
C HIS A 14 -4.04 1.13 12.63
N ALA A 15 -4.92 1.29 13.62
CA ALA A 15 -5.73 2.46 13.87
C ALA A 15 -5.53 2.85 15.33
N ASP A 16 -5.27 4.12 15.58
CA ASP A 16 -5.15 4.67 16.93
C ASP A 16 -6.38 5.53 17.25
N VAL A 17 -6.75 5.58 18.53
CA VAL A 17 -7.80 6.45 19.05
C VAL A 17 -7.33 7.91 19.13
N ASP A 18 -6.03 8.14 19.29
CA ASP A 18 -5.44 9.46 19.19
C ASP A 18 -5.30 9.87 17.73
N SER A 19 -6.14 10.83 17.34
CA SER A 19 -6.17 11.42 16.00
C SER A 19 -4.84 12.04 15.54
N ALA A 20 -3.95 12.41 16.46
CA ALA A 20 -2.65 12.99 16.12
C ALA A 20 -1.67 11.96 15.53
N VAL A 21 -1.83 10.68 15.89
CA VAL A 21 -0.99 9.57 15.42
C VAL A 21 -1.76 8.60 14.51
N SER A 22 -3.09 8.66 14.52
CA SER A 22 -3.95 7.85 13.68
C SER A 22 -3.88 8.26 12.21
N HIS A 23 -3.90 7.27 11.32
CA HIS A 23 -4.04 7.48 9.88
C HIS A 23 -5.50 7.54 9.41
N LEU A 24 -6.45 7.44 10.35
CA LEU A 24 -7.88 7.59 10.12
C LEU A 24 -8.30 9.03 10.34
N ARG A 25 -9.13 9.55 9.44
CA ARG A 25 -9.74 10.87 9.58
C ARG A 25 -11.19 10.84 9.15
N GLU A 26 -12.01 11.68 9.76
CA GLU A 26 -13.36 11.94 9.25
C GLU A 26 -13.27 12.68 7.92
N GLY A 27 -14.14 12.33 6.99
CA GLY A 27 -14.23 13.03 5.70
C GLY A 27 -15.07 12.27 4.70
N THR A 28 -15.05 12.74 3.46
CA THR A 28 -15.73 12.04 2.36
C THR A 28 -14.73 11.22 1.54
N GLY A 29 -15.23 10.22 0.80
CA GLY A 29 -14.41 9.52 -0.20
C GLY A 29 -13.72 10.47 -1.18
N ARG A 30 -14.37 11.59 -1.53
CA ARG A 30 -13.78 12.65 -2.37
C ARG A 30 -12.57 13.29 -1.69
N ASP A 31 -12.68 13.64 -0.41
CA ASP A 31 -11.58 14.24 0.36
C ASP A 31 -10.41 13.26 0.52
N ASN A 32 -10.68 11.97 0.59
CA ASN A 32 -9.66 10.92 0.59
C ASN A 32 -8.87 10.90 -0.72
N MET A 33 -9.57 10.92 -1.85
CA MET A 33 -8.93 10.87 -3.18
C MET A 33 -8.11 12.12 -3.48
N LEU A 34 -8.60 13.31 -3.08
CA LEU A 34 -7.86 14.57 -3.25
C LEU A 34 -6.56 14.58 -2.43
N ASP A 35 -6.62 14.14 -1.17
CA ASP A 35 -5.45 14.07 -0.30
C ASP A 35 -4.42 13.05 -0.78
N ARG A 36 -4.87 11.87 -1.24
CA ARG A 36 -4.00 10.88 -1.89
C ARG A 36 -3.28 11.47 -3.09
N SER A 37 -3.98 12.24 -3.91
CA SER A 37 -3.39 12.93 -5.06
C SER A 37 -2.32 13.94 -4.62
N ARG A 38 -2.64 14.81 -3.65
CA ARG A 38 -1.70 15.80 -3.09
C ARG A 38 -0.44 15.17 -2.50
N ARG A 39 -0.56 13.98 -1.89
CA ARG A 39 0.55 13.24 -1.27
C ARG A 39 1.31 12.34 -2.25
N GLY A 40 0.97 12.35 -3.54
CA GLY A 40 1.60 11.47 -4.55
C GLY A 40 1.28 9.98 -4.38
N ARG A 41 0.22 9.65 -3.63
CA ARG A 41 -0.23 8.28 -3.32
C ARG A 41 -1.42 7.84 -4.17
N TYR A 42 -1.89 8.71 -5.06
CA TYR A 42 -2.96 8.37 -5.99
C TYR A 42 -2.41 7.47 -7.10
N ALA A 43 -2.96 6.26 -7.19
CA ALA A 43 -2.75 5.37 -8.33
C ALA A 43 -3.50 5.95 -9.54
N GLY A 44 -2.79 6.75 -10.33
CA GLY A 44 -3.33 7.41 -11.51
C GLY A 44 -3.48 6.49 -12.73
N PRO A 45 -3.81 7.08 -13.89
CA PRO A 45 -3.95 6.35 -15.15
C PRO A 45 -2.71 5.53 -15.51
N SER A 46 -1.51 6.00 -15.18
CA SER A 46 -0.25 5.29 -15.39
C SER A 46 -0.20 3.95 -14.63
N THR A 47 -0.67 3.92 -13.38
CA THR A 47 -0.78 2.68 -12.59
C THR A 47 -1.78 1.71 -13.21
N ALA A 48 -2.92 2.20 -13.68
CA ALA A 48 -3.93 1.36 -14.32
C ALA A 48 -3.44 0.81 -15.68
N LEU A 49 -2.72 1.63 -16.45
CA LEU A 49 -2.14 1.24 -17.75
C LEU A 49 -1.02 0.22 -17.59
N GLY A 50 -0.14 0.38 -16.60
CA GLY A 50 0.93 -0.59 -16.30
C GLY A 50 0.42 -1.98 -15.89
N GLN A 51 -0.85 -2.08 -15.50
CA GLN A 51 -1.48 -3.34 -15.12
C GLN A 51 -2.39 -3.92 -16.22
N ARG A 52 -2.57 -3.21 -17.34
CA ARG A 52 -3.44 -3.66 -18.43
C ARG A 52 -2.89 -4.95 -19.03
N GLY A 53 -3.75 -5.98 -19.16
CA GLY A 53 -3.36 -7.30 -19.66
C GLY A 53 -2.78 -8.26 -18.60
N VAL A 54 -2.46 -7.77 -17.40
CA VAL A 54 -2.04 -8.63 -16.27
C VAL A 54 -3.27 -9.28 -15.64
N ALA A 55 -3.26 -10.60 -15.48
CA ALA A 55 -4.36 -11.32 -14.85
C ALA A 55 -4.52 -10.91 -13.37
N LEU A 56 -5.76 -10.91 -12.86
CA LEU A 56 -6.04 -10.55 -11.46
C LEU A 56 -5.20 -11.38 -10.47
N GLN A 57 -5.00 -12.67 -10.76
CA GLN A 57 -4.19 -13.55 -9.92
C GLN A 57 -2.73 -13.11 -9.83
N GLN A 58 -2.14 -12.69 -10.96
CA GLN A 58 -0.77 -12.18 -11.03
C GLN A 58 -0.64 -10.85 -10.30
N ARG A 59 -1.64 -9.95 -10.41
CA ARG A 59 -1.65 -8.68 -9.65
C ARG A 59 -1.70 -8.89 -8.15
N ALA A 60 -2.36 -9.95 -7.68
CA ALA A 60 -2.49 -10.26 -6.27
C ALA A 60 -1.24 -10.97 -5.68
N GLN A 61 -0.36 -11.52 -6.51
CA GLN A 61 0.78 -12.32 -6.04
C GLN A 61 1.76 -11.52 -5.17
N PRO A 62 2.20 -10.30 -5.56
CA PRO A 62 3.10 -9.50 -4.72
C PRO A 62 2.53 -9.19 -3.33
N SER A 63 1.21 -9.01 -3.22
CA SER A 63 0.55 -8.81 -1.92
C SER A 63 0.54 -10.07 -1.06
N ARG A 64 0.46 -11.26 -1.67
CA ARG A 64 0.57 -12.53 -0.94
C ARG A 64 2.00 -12.76 -0.47
N ASP A 65 2.98 -12.48 -1.32
CA ASP A 65 4.40 -12.66 -0.98
C ASP A 65 4.80 -11.74 0.18
N LEU A 66 4.40 -10.45 0.13
CA LEU A 66 4.58 -9.52 1.24
C LEU A 66 3.91 -9.99 2.53
N ARG A 67 2.70 -10.56 2.42
CA ARG A 67 1.98 -11.11 3.58
C ARG A 67 2.73 -12.29 4.20
N THR A 68 3.31 -13.18 3.39
CA THR A 68 4.12 -14.30 3.88
C THR A 68 5.32 -13.80 4.68
N VAL A 69 6.07 -12.82 4.14
CA VAL A 69 7.21 -12.20 4.84
C VAL A 69 6.80 -11.60 6.19
N LEU A 70 5.69 -10.86 6.21
CA LEU A 70 5.15 -10.27 7.45
C LEU A 70 4.78 -11.34 8.48
N HIS A 71 4.23 -12.48 8.04
CA HIS A 71 3.87 -13.58 8.94
C HIS A 71 5.09 -14.33 9.49
N GLU A 72 6.12 -14.54 8.67
CA GLU A 72 7.29 -15.35 9.03
C GLU A 72 8.34 -14.56 9.83
N HIS A 73 8.50 -13.28 9.52
CA HIS A 73 9.58 -12.45 10.08
C HIS A 73 9.09 -11.27 10.92
N GLY A 74 7.77 -11.05 10.99
CA GLY A 74 7.21 -9.86 11.60
C GLY A 74 7.55 -8.61 10.79
N TRP A 75 7.68 -7.46 11.48
CA TRP A 75 8.02 -6.20 10.82
C TRP A 75 9.52 -6.10 10.56
N ASP A 76 9.96 -6.59 9.40
CA ASP A 76 11.34 -6.47 8.90
C ASP A 76 11.36 -5.62 7.62
N ARG A 77 11.86 -4.39 7.74
CA ARG A 77 11.82 -3.39 6.67
C ARG A 77 12.60 -3.82 5.43
N GLU A 78 13.72 -4.52 5.60
CA GLU A 78 14.58 -4.92 4.48
C GLU A 78 13.94 -6.07 3.69
N ARG A 79 13.44 -7.09 4.39
CA ARG A 79 12.74 -8.22 3.77
C ARG A 79 11.43 -7.78 3.10
N MET A 80 10.69 -6.89 3.73
CA MET A 80 9.48 -6.31 3.14
C MET A 80 9.79 -5.51 1.87
N ALA A 81 10.88 -4.73 1.87
CA ALA A 81 11.30 -3.98 0.69
C ALA A 81 11.70 -4.90 -0.47
N ALA A 82 12.43 -5.99 -0.19
CA ALA A 82 12.76 -7.01 -1.18
C ALA A 82 11.51 -7.66 -1.78
N ALA A 83 10.55 -8.05 -0.94
CA ALA A 83 9.29 -8.65 -1.38
C ALA A 83 8.43 -7.69 -2.25
N VAL A 84 8.39 -6.39 -1.91
CA VAL A 84 7.68 -5.37 -2.70
C VAL A 84 8.37 -5.12 -4.03
N ALA A 85 9.70 -5.13 -4.05
CA ALA A 85 10.49 -4.91 -5.26
C ALA A 85 10.51 -6.15 -6.18
N GLY A 86 10.05 -7.32 -5.69
CA GLY A 86 10.16 -8.59 -6.42
C GLY A 86 11.61 -9.03 -6.61
N ILE A 87 12.51 -8.58 -5.72
CA ILE A 87 13.94 -8.88 -5.76
C ILE A 87 14.16 -10.18 -4.99
N ASP A 88 14.72 -11.18 -5.66
CA ASP A 88 15.22 -12.41 -5.04
C ASP A 88 16.45 -12.06 -4.18
N GLU A 89 16.59 -12.68 -3.00
CA GLU A 89 17.76 -12.52 -2.13
C GLU A 89 19.10 -12.83 -2.82
N ASN A 90 19.08 -13.63 -3.89
CA ASN A 90 20.24 -13.96 -4.71
C ASN A 90 20.42 -13.05 -5.93
N GLN A 91 19.54 -12.08 -6.14
CA GLN A 91 19.63 -11.19 -7.29
C GLN A 91 20.68 -10.09 -7.02
N PRO A 92 21.67 -9.92 -7.91
CA PRO A 92 22.67 -8.88 -7.73
C PRO A 92 22.02 -7.49 -7.76
N SER A 93 22.34 -6.66 -6.77
CA SER A 93 21.89 -5.26 -6.76
C SER A 93 22.58 -4.48 -7.87
N LEU A 94 21.81 -3.69 -8.61
CA LEU A 94 22.39 -2.69 -9.52
C LEU A 94 22.74 -1.46 -8.69
N PHE A 95 23.98 -1.49 -8.16
CA PHE A 95 24.69 -0.45 -7.38
C PHE A 95 24.26 -0.29 -5.92
#